data_AF-A0A1G1HW62-F1
#
_entry.id   AF-A0A1G1HW62-F1
#
_cell.length_a   1.000
_cell.length_b   1.000
_cell.length_c   1.000
_cell.angle_alpha   90.00
_cell.angle_beta   90.00
_cell.angle_gamma   90.00
#
_symmetry.space_group_name_H-M   'P 1'
#
loop_
_entity.id
_entity.type
_entity.pdbx_description
1 polymer ?
#
loop_
_entity_poly.entity_id
_entity_poly.type
_entity_poly.pdbx_seq_one_letter_code
_entity_poly.pdbx_strand_id
1 'polypeptide(L)'
;MKIITCIRNKRGVTLLELLVVIVILSFIVVGLSELLSGGLKASRDNRVKTGLIDDANFAMDRIIYATRETNWVFIPYNSNPARGMLAISAMVDNDGDGVLDEDWGGDIGNDGLPGIAGFDDDGDGRTDEGGVARKDDDDEDGYDDEDSPKNGLDDDSGGGAIPDGNYDEEFQADMNSDGCPGLCFRDDDSDGSFDEGNINDDDEDGMVDEDPVDPLIFYVKNGAIYEREIKWNPSTSLSEVTERKLIDNVSQFTVTRLLGVNGKTLINVRIEVSAGRGNNVMLESEIYPRLHPEWIIP
;
A
#
# COMPACT_ATOMS: atom_id res chain seq x y z
N MET A 1 -28.75 56.61 80.91
CA MET A 1 -28.66 55.51 79.92
C MET A 1 -27.45 55.79 79.04
N LYS A 2 -26.31 55.13 79.29
CA LYS A 2 -25.06 55.34 78.54
C LYS A 2 -25.11 54.51 77.26
N ILE A 3 -25.25 55.16 76.11
CA ILE A 3 -25.06 54.53 74.81
C ILE A 3 -23.56 54.53 74.54
N ILE A 4 -22.95 53.35 74.64
CA ILE A 4 -21.57 53.10 74.23
C ILE A 4 -21.58 52.97 72.71
N THR A 5 -21.25 54.05 72.01
CA THR A 5 -21.00 54.02 70.57
C THR A 5 -19.63 53.40 70.32
N CYS A 6 -19.63 52.17 69.82
CA CYS A 6 -18.43 51.45 69.39
C CYS A 6 -17.92 52.09 68.09
N ILE A 7 -16.86 52.92 68.19
CA ILE A 7 -16.18 53.50 67.02
C ILE A 7 -15.42 52.37 66.31
N ARG A 8 -16.01 51.84 65.25
CA ARG A 8 -15.41 50.84 64.36
C ARG A 8 -14.24 51.49 63.62
N ASN A 9 -13.02 51.02 63.91
CA ASN A 9 -11.78 51.48 63.31
C ASN A 9 -11.79 51.24 61.78
N LYS A 10 -12.20 52.24 60.99
CA LYS A 10 -12.05 52.22 59.53
C LYS A 10 -10.60 52.57 59.21
N ARG A 11 -9.70 51.60 59.28
CA ARG A 11 -8.35 51.73 58.69
C ARG A 11 -8.54 51.90 57.18
N GLY A 12 -8.29 53.10 56.67
CA GLY A 12 -8.22 53.36 55.23
C GLY A 12 -7.00 52.66 54.63
N VAL A 13 -7.13 52.16 53.41
CA VAL A 13 -6.03 51.56 52.67
C VAL A 13 -5.04 52.66 52.32
N THR A 14 -3.75 52.43 52.59
CA THR A 14 -2.72 53.42 52.21
C THR A 14 -2.44 53.33 50.70
N LEU A 15 -2.09 54.46 50.07
CA LEU A 15 -1.76 54.51 48.64
C LEU A 15 -0.60 53.57 48.28
N LEU A 16 0.32 53.36 49.23
CA LEU A 16 1.43 52.41 49.11
C LEU A 16 0.95 50.95 49.06
N GLU A 17 0.02 50.54 49.94
CA GLU A 17 -0.55 49.18 49.90
C GLU A 17 -1.23 48.90 48.56
N LEU A 18 -1.97 49.88 48.02
CA LEU A 18 -2.62 49.74 46.72
C LEU A 18 -1.58 49.53 45.60
N LEU A 19 -0.49 50.30 45.63
CA LEU A 19 0.57 50.22 44.62
C LEU A 19 1.26 48.84 44.65
N VAL A 20 1.59 48.35 45.84
CA VAL A 20 2.21 47.02 46.01
C VAL A 20 1.28 45.91 45.50
N VAL A 21 -0.02 45.98 45.79
CA VAL A 21 -1.00 44.99 45.32
C VAL A 21 -1.12 45.00 43.80
N ILE A 22 -1.16 46.17 43.16
CA ILE A 22 -1.23 46.28 41.69
C ILE A 22 0.01 45.67 41.04
N VAL A 23 1.21 45.92 41.59
CA VAL A 23 2.46 45.35 41.07
C VAL A 23 2.45 43.82 41.16
N ILE A 24 2.07 43.26 42.32
CA ILE A 24 2.00 41.80 42.50
C ILE A 24 0.98 41.18 41.55
N LEU A 25 -0.20 41.77 41.41
CA LEU A 25 -1.23 41.29 40.48
C LEU A 25 -0.75 41.33 39.03
N SER A 26 -0.01 42.37 38.65
CA SER A 26 0.53 42.50 37.29
C SER A 26 1.49 41.34 36.97
N PHE A 27 2.39 40.99 37.89
CA PHE A 27 3.29 39.85 37.72
C PHE A 27 2.54 38.52 37.63
N ILE A 28 1.53 38.31 38.46
CA ILE A 28 0.72 37.07 38.43
C ILE A 28 -0.04 36.95 37.11
N VAL A 29 -0.65 38.04 36.62
CA VAL A 29 -1.41 38.04 35.37
C VAL A 29 -0.49 37.76 34.18
N VAL A 30 0.71 38.34 34.14
CA VAL A 30 1.70 38.07 33.09
C VAL A 30 2.11 36.60 33.09
N GLY A 31 2.48 36.04 34.25
CA GLY A 31 2.87 34.63 34.35
C GLY A 31 1.73 33.66 33.98
N LEU A 32 0.49 33.95 34.40
CA LEU A 32 -0.68 33.15 34.04
C LEU A 32 -1.01 33.23 32.55
N SER A 33 -0.84 34.39 31.93
CA SER A 33 -1.09 34.58 30.49
C SER A 33 -0.18 33.69 29.63
N GLU A 34 1.11 33.63 29.98
CA GLU A 34 2.07 32.78 29.28
C GLU A 34 1.77 31.29 29.45
N LEU A 35 1.45 30.86 30.69
CA LEU A 35 1.08 29.47 30.97
C LEU A 35 -0.20 29.05 30.24
N LEU A 36 -1.22 29.91 30.21
CA LEU A 36 -2.47 29.64 29.50
C LEU A 36 -2.26 29.60 27.99
N SER A 37 -1.49 30.53 27.43
CA SER A 37 -1.16 30.56 26.01
C SER A 37 -0.40 29.30 25.59
N GLY A 38 0.61 28.91 26.38
CA GLY A 38 1.37 27.67 26.17
C GLY A 38 0.50 26.42 26.26
N GLY A 39 -0.37 26.33 27.27
CA GLY A 39 -1.28 25.20 27.46
C GLY A 39 -2.32 25.07 26.34
N LEU A 40 -2.90 26.18 25.88
CA LEU A 40 -3.85 26.19 24.77
C LEU A 40 -3.19 25.81 23.45
N LYS A 41 -1.97 26.30 23.20
CA LYS A 41 -1.19 25.93 22.02
C LYS A 41 -0.87 24.43 22.03
N ALA A 42 -0.32 23.91 23.13
CA ALA A 42 -0.01 22.49 23.28
C ALA A 42 -1.26 21.61 23.12
N SER A 43 -2.41 22.03 23.68
CA SER A 43 -3.66 21.29 23.52
C SER A 43 -4.15 21.26 22.07
N ARG A 44 -3.94 22.33 21.30
CA ARG A 44 -4.31 22.38 19.88
C ARG A 44 -3.38 21.50 19.06
N ASP A 45 -2.08 21.62 19.27
CA ASP A 45 -1.06 20.83 18.57
C ASP A 45 -1.28 19.33 18.83
N ASN A 46 -1.61 18.96 20.07
CA ASN A 46 -1.91 17.57 20.41
C ASN A 46 -3.18 17.04 19.70
N ARG A 47 -4.24 17.85 19.56
CA ARG A 47 -5.44 17.44 18.83
C ARG A 47 -5.17 17.22 17.34
N VAL A 48 -4.37 18.10 16.73
CA VAL A 48 -3.95 17.94 15.33
C VAL A 48 -3.12 16.67 15.16
N LYS A 49 -2.16 16.44 16.07
CA LYS A 49 -1.32 15.24 16.05
C LYS A 49 -2.13 13.95 16.24
N THR A 50 -3.12 13.93 17.14
CA THR A 50 -3.99 12.76 17.31
C THR A 50 -4.78 12.47 16.03
N GLY A 51 -5.36 13.50 15.39
CA GLY A 51 -6.06 13.30 14.11
C GLY A 51 -5.15 12.72 13.02
N LEU A 52 -3.91 13.22 12.89
CA LEU A 52 -2.93 12.66 11.96
C LEU A 52 -2.59 11.20 12.24
N ILE A 53 -2.46 10.82 13.52
CA ILE A 53 -2.18 9.43 13.90
C ILE A 53 -3.36 8.54 13.52
N ASP A 54 -4.59 8.99 13.77
CA ASP A 54 -5.80 8.21 13.45
C ASP A 54 -5.94 8.02 11.93
N ASP A 55 -5.74 9.07 11.14
CA ASP A 55 -5.77 9.01 9.68
C ASP A 55 -4.65 8.11 9.13
N ALA A 56 -3.43 8.23 9.67
CA ALA A 56 -2.28 7.44 9.26
C ALA A 56 -2.45 5.95 9.61
N ASN A 57 -3.01 5.65 10.78
CA ASN A 57 -3.35 4.29 11.17
C ASN A 57 -4.42 3.70 10.24
N PHE A 58 -5.45 4.46 9.86
CA PHE A 58 -6.46 3.99 8.91
C PHE A 58 -5.83 3.59 7.57
N ALA A 59 -4.96 4.43 7.01
CA ALA A 59 -4.27 4.12 5.75
C ALA A 59 -3.33 2.91 5.89
N MET A 60 -2.54 2.87 6.97
CA MET A 60 -1.62 1.77 7.25
C MET A 60 -2.36 0.45 7.46
N ASP A 61 -3.46 0.44 8.23
CA ASP A 61 -4.27 -0.75 8.48
C ASP A 61 -4.89 -1.28 7.18
N ARG A 62 -5.33 -0.40 6.27
CA ARG A 62 -5.85 -0.80 4.96
C ARG A 62 -4.76 -1.44 4.09
N ILE A 63 -3.57 -0.84 4.03
CA ILE A 63 -2.43 -1.41 3.30
C ILE A 63 -2.05 -2.77 3.89
N ILE A 64 -1.86 -2.86 5.22
CA ILE A 64 -1.52 -4.11 5.91
C ILE A 64 -2.55 -5.20 5.62
N TYR A 65 -3.85 -4.86 5.68
CA TYR A 65 -4.91 -5.82 5.41
C TYR A 65 -4.82 -6.36 3.98
N ALA A 66 -4.74 -5.47 2.98
CA ALA A 66 -4.69 -5.88 1.58
C ALA A 66 -3.42 -6.70 1.27
N THR A 67 -2.25 -6.23 1.72
CA THR A 67 -0.98 -6.93 1.53
C THR A 67 -0.94 -8.28 2.24
N ARG A 68 -1.72 -8.49 3.31
CA ARG A 68 -1.77 -9.79 3.98
C ARG A 68 -2.66 -10.81 3.30
N GLU A 69 -3.66 -10.36 2.55
CA GLU A 69 -4.61 -11.26 1.89
C GLU A 69 -4.16 -11.64 0.48
N THR A 70 -3.32 -10.81 -0.14
CA THR A 70 -2.78 -11.07 -1.48
C THR A 70 -1.80 -12.24 -1.51
N ASN A 71 -1.83 -12.96 -2.62
CA ASN A 71 -0.87 -14.00 -2.97
C ASN A 71 0.35 -13.46 -3.72
N TRP A 72 0.23 -12.27 -4.32
CA TRP A 72 1.19 -11.75 -5.29
C TRP A 72 1.56 -10.31 -5.02
N VAL A 73 2.84 -9.99 -5.20
CA VAL A 73 3.38 -8.64 -5.06
C VAL A 73 4.15 -8.30 -6.34
N PHE A 74 3.60 -7.37 -7.11
CA PHE A 74 4.21 -6.89 -8.35
C PHE A 74 5.27 -5.84 -8.02
N ILE A 75 4.90 -4.80 -7.29
CA ILE A 75 5.79 -3.67 -6.98
C ILE A 75 5.85 -3.47 -5.47
N PRO A 76 7.04 -3.31 -4.86
CA PRO A 76 8.38 -3.26 -5.49
C PRO A 76 8.91 -4.63 -5.97
N TYR A 77 9.64 -4.61 -7.08
CA TYR A 77 10.44 -5.73 -7.60
C TYR A 77 11.71 -5.97 -6.76
N ASN A 78 12.49 -7.00 -7.07
CA ASN A 78 13.69 -7.35 -6.29
C ASN A 78 14.93 -6.54 -6.69
N SER A 79 15.08 -6.24 -7.98
CA SER A 79 16.11 -5.38 -8.57
C SER A 79 15.96 -3.94 -8.09
N ASN A 80 14.70 -3.49 -7.94
CA ASN A 80 14.31 -2.20 -7.36
C ASN A 80 13.48 -2.37 -6.07
N PRO A 81 14.12 -2.77 -4.96
CA PRO A 81 13.43 -3.20 -3.76
C PRO A 81 12.78 -2.05 -2.99
N ALA A 82 12.88 -0.79 -3.40
CA ALA A 82 12.33 0.35 -2.67
C ALA A 82 11.59 1.34 -3.57
N ARG A 83 10.27 1.40 -3.42
CA ARG A 83 9.38 2.21 -4.27
C ARG A 83 8.48 3.14 -3.48
N GLY A 84 8.04 4.20 -4.16
CA GLY A 84 7.00 5.11 -3.69
C GLY A 84 5.57 4.60 -3.95
N MET A 85 5.43 3.30 -4.22
CA MET A 85 4.18 2.63 -4.51
C MET A 85 4.25 1.15 -4.08
N LEU A 86 3.09 0.53 -3.94
CA LEU A 86 2.91 -0.90 -3.72
C LEU A 86 1.82 -1.36 -4.70
N ALA A 87 2.11 -2.37 -5.51
CA ALA A 87 1.13 -3.04 -6.35
C ALA A 87 1.09 -4.52 -5.97
N ILE A 88 -0.11 -5.03 -5.74
CA ILE A 88 -0.42 -6.39 -5.31
C ILE A 88 -1.67 -6.87 -6.03
N SER A 89 -1.93 -8.18 -6.08
CA SER A 89 -3.20 -8.64 -6.66
C SER A 89 -4.38 -8.31 -5.73
N ALA A 90 -5.50 -7.96 -6.33
CA ALA A 90 -6.74 -7.62 -5.66
C ALA A 90 -7.49 -8.86 -5.18
N MET A 91 -7.10 -10.07 -5.62
CA MET A 91 -7.71 -11.35 -5.24
C MET A 91 -9.18 -11.36 -5.61
N VAL A 92 -9.46 -11.17 -6.90
CA VAL A 92 -10.82 -11.03 -7.43
C VAL A 92 -11.13 -12.26 -8.29
N ASP A 93 -12.37 -12.70 -8.20
CA ASP A 93 -12.97 -13.78 -9.01
C ASP A 93 -13.89 -13.05 -10.02
N ASN A 94 -13.39 -12.83 -11.25
CA ASN A 94 -14.07 -11.96 -12.21
C ASN A 94 -15.18 -12.64 -13.02
N ASP A 95 -15.05 -13.93 -13.27
CA ASP A 95 -15.95 -14.78 -14.06
C ASP A 95 -16.87 -15.67 -13.20
N GLY A 96 -16.54 -15.91 -11.94
CA GLY A 96 -17.40 -16.54 -10.94
C GLY A 96 -17.24 -18.06 -10.83
N ASP A 97 -16.13 -18.63 -11.28
CA ASP A 97 -15.81 -20.06 -11.20
C ASP A 97 -15.43 -20.52 -9.77
N GLY A 98 -15.04 -19.56 -8.91
CA GLY A 98 -14.71 -19.77 -7.51
C GLY A 98 -13.22 -19.89 -7.21
N VAL A 99 -12.36 -19.62 -8.17
CA VAL A 99 -10.93 -19.46 -7.98
C VAL A 99 -10.61 -17.95 -8.19
N LEU A 100 -9.34 -17.53 -8.08
CA LEU A 100 -8.98 -16.10 -7.91
C LEU A 100 -7.71 -15.76 -8.67
N ASP A 101 -7.79 -14.77 -9.58
CA ASP A 101 -6.66 -14.29 -10.38
C ASP A 101 -5.86 -15.51 -10.93
N GLU A 102 -6.34 -16.25 -11.93
CA GLU A 102 -5.75 -17.55 -12.34
C GLU A 102 -5.32 -17.66 -13.82
N ASP A 103 -6.05 -17.04 -14.73
CA ASP A 103 -5.82 -17.22 -16.18
C ASP A 103 -4.90 -16.13 -16.79
N TRP A 104 -3.61 -16.19 -16.46
CA TRP A 104 -2.71 -15.06 -16.78
C TRP A 104 -2.16 -15.22 -18.19
N GLY A 105 -2.66 -14.39 -19.10
CA GLY A 105 -2.02 -14.21 -20.40
C GLY A 105 -0.69 -13.47 -20.25
N GLY A 106 0.12 -13.45 -21.31
CA GLY A 106 1.38 -12.68 -21.33
C GLY A 106 1.22 -11.16 -21.22
N ASP A 107 0.01 -10.63 -21.06
CA ASP A 107 -0.27 -9.23 -20.76
C ASP A 107 -1.05 -9.21 -19.44
N ILE A 108 -0.34 -8.93 -18.33
CA ILE A 108 -0.84 -9.13 -16.97
C ILE A 108 -2.16 -8.38 -16.68
N GLY A 109 -2.37 -7.22 -17.30
CA GLY A 109 -3.57 -6.39 -17.15
C GLY A 109 -4.59 -6.55 -18.28
N ASN A 110 -4.25 -7.33 -19.32
CA ASN A 110 -4.99 -7.47 -20.57
C ASN A 110 -5.45 -6.13 -21.16
N ASP A 111 -4.56 -5.12 -21.11
CA ASP A 111 -4.85 -3.75 -21.57
C ASP A 111 -3.98 -3.31 -22.75
N GLY A 112 -3.07 -4.19 -23.19
CA GLY A 112 -2.15 -3.99 -24.29
C GLY A 112 -1.02 -3.04 -23.96
N LEU A 113 -0.71 -2.77 -22.69
CA LEU A 113 0.45 -1.99 -22.26
C LEU A 113 1.38 -2.90 -21.43
N PRO A 114 2.70 -2.61 -21.44
CA PRO A 114 3.63 -3.27 -20.54
C PRO A 114 3.28 -2.97 -19.08
N GLY A 115 3.52 -3.94 -18.20
CA GLY A 115 3.37 -3.80 -16.75
C GLY A 115 2.00 -3.31 -16.30
N ILE A 116 1.99 -2.39 -15.34
CA ILE A 116 0.76 -1.83 -14.78
C ILE A 116 0.46 -0.50 -15.47
N ALA A 117 -0.52 -0.52 -16.38
CA ALA A 117 -0.84 0.64 -17.20
C ALA A 117 -0.95 1.98 -16.45
N GLY A 118 -0.18 2.94 -16.93
CA GLY A 118 -0.12 4.31 -16.45
C GLY A 118 0.72 4.49 -15.18
N PHE A 119 1.55 3.50 -14.82
CA PHE A 119 2.54 3.58 -13.76
C PHE A 119 3.96 3.50 -14.33
N ASP A 120 4.92 3.67 -13.44
CA ASP A 120 6.35 3.60 -13.72
C ASP A 120 6.75 2.37 -12.91
N ASP A 121 6.92 1.23 -13.57
CA ASP A 121 7.04 -0.05 -12.87
C ASP A 121 8.50 -0.34 -12.48
N ASP A 122 9.45 0.03 -13.36
CA ASP A 122 10.90 -0.21 -13.23
C ASP A 122 11.66 0.86 -12.41
N GLY A 123 11.20 2.10 -12.41
CA GLY A 123 11.71 3.20 -11.58
C GLY A 123 12.53 4.22 -12.32
N ASP A 124 12.57 4.17 -13.65
CA ASP A 124 13.42 5.03 -14.46
C ASP A 124 12.85 6.44 -14.69
N GLY A 125 11.59 6.66 -14.30
CA GLY A 125 10.86 7.91 -14.45
C GLY A 125 9.96 7.98 -15.69
N ARG A 126 9.75 6.88 -16.39
CA ARG A 126 8.88 6.76 -17.56
C ARG A 126 7.74 5.77 -17.28
N THR A 127 6.81 5.69 -18.22
CA THR A 127 5.52 5.02 -18.05
C THR A 127 5.12 4.43 -19.38
N ASP A 128 4.72 3.17 -19.36
CA ASP A 128 4.28 2.36 -20.49
C ASP A 128 5.37 2.26 -21.59
N GLU A 129 6.60 1.92 -21.21
CA GLU A 129 7.78 1.88 -22.10
C GLU A 129 7.65 0.80 -23.19
N GLY A 130 7.60 1.19 -24.47
CA GLY A 130 7.49 0.22 -25.58
C GLY A 130 6.06 -0.04 -26.06
N GLY A 131 5.06 0.28 -25.23
CA GLY A 131 3.64 0.25 -25.56
C GLY A 131 3.16 -1.12 -26.05
N VAL A 132 2.10 -1.16 -26.86
CA VAL A 132 1.44 -2.40 -27.36
C VAL A 132 2.34 -3.44 -28.03
N ALA A 133 3.57 -3.09 -28.38
CA ALA A 133 4.53 -4.02 -28.98
C ALA A 133 5.32 -4.82 -27.95
N ARG A 134 5.21 -4.46 -26.67
CA ARG A 134 5.89 -5.04 -25.51
C ARG A 134 4.91 -5.25 -24.37
N LYS A 135 3.71 -5.72 -24.69
CA LYS A 135 2.71 -6.01 -23.65
C LYS A 135 3.12 -7.18 -22.74
N ASP A 136 4.19 -7.90 -23.13
CA ASP A 136 4.77 -9.05 -22.43
C ASP A 136 6.08 -8.66 -21.68
N ASP A 137 6.29 -7.34 -21.44
CA ASP A 137 7.39 -6.72 -20.66
C ASP A 137 6.77 -6.18 -19.35
N ASP A 138 6.47 -7.09 -18.41
CA ASP A 138 5.62 -6.83 -17.22
C ASP A 138 6.31 -5.99 -16.13
N ASP A 139 7.63 -5.81 -16.20
CA ASP A 139 8.40 -4.98 -15.26
C ASP A 139 9.01 -3.71 -15.87
N GLU A 140 8.78 -3.49 -17.17
CA GLU A 140 9.22 -2.33 -17.97
C GLU A 140 10.74 -2.15 -18.09
N ASP A 141 11.54 -3.20 -17.88
CA ASP A 141 13.01 -3.10 -17.92
C ASP A 141 13.57 -3.10 -19.37
N GLY A 142 12.70 -3.45 -20.34
CA GLY A 142 12.96 -3.41 -21.76
C GLY A 142 13.27 -4.76 -22.39
N TYR A 143 13.05 -5.86 -21.69
CA TYR A 143 13.07 -7.22 -22.20
C TYR A 143 11.66 -7.84 -22.17
N ASP A 144 11.38 -8.74 -23.12
CA ASP A 144 10.07 -9.40 -23.24
C ASP A 144 10.26 -10.88 -22.82
N ASP A 145 9.25 -11.51 -22.22
CA ASP A 145 9.20 -12.95 -21.87
C ASP A 145 10.33 -13.44 -20.91
N GLU A 146 10.24 -13.12 -19.60
CA GLU A 146 11.29 -13.40 -18.58
C GLU A 146 10.83 -14.24 -17.36
N ASP A 147 11.66 -15.17 -16.84
CA ASP A 147 11.52 -15.97 -15.59
C ASP A 147 10.28 -16.83 -15.31
N SER A 148 10.44 -18.16 -15.26
CA SER A 148 9.33 -19.06 -14.86
C SER A 148 8.81 -18.79 -13.44
N PRO A 149 7.49 -18.76 -13.21
CA PRO A 149 6.93 -18.34 -11.93
C PRO A 149 7.28 -19.30 -10.78
N LYS A 150 7.55 -18.72 -9.60
CA LYS A 150 7.66 -19.38 -8.28
C LYS A 150 8.81 -20.39 -8.11
N ASN A 151 9.85 -20.34 -8.93
CA ASN A 151 11.04 -21.17 -8.74
C ASN A 151 12.09 -20.52 -7.82
N GLY A 152 11.96 -19.20 -7.55
CA GLY A 152 12.88 -18.41 -6.73
C GLY A 152 14.28 -18.29 -7.32
N LEU A 153 14.39 -18.44 -8.64
CA LEU A 153 15.57 -18.28 -9.47
C LEU A 153 15.34 -17.09 -10.41
N ASP A 154 16.46 -16.48 -10.80
CA ASP A 154 16.59 -15.41 -11.79
C ASP A 154 17.15 -16.17 -13.00
N ASP A 155 16.22 -16.79 -13.73
CA ASP A 155 16.45 -17.84 -14.73
C ASP A 155 15.87 -17.54 -16.11
N ASP A 156 16.00 -16.26 -16.48
CA ASP A 156 15.47 -15.59 -17.65
C ASP A 156 15.62 -16.49 -18.87
N SER A 157 14.50 -17.11 -19.24
CA SER A 157 14.47 -18.37 -19.99
C SER A 157 14.62 -18.14 -21.50
N GLY A 158 15.51 -17.22 -21.89
CA GLY A 158 15.63 -16.68 -23.24
C GLY A 158 17.07 -16.56 -23.76
N GLY A 159 17.87 -17.63 -23.75
CA GLY A 159 19.01 -17.72 -24.68
C GLY A 159 20.19 -16.75 -24.45
N GLY A 160 20.50 -16.43 -23.19
CA GLY A 160 21.67 -15.64 -22.81
C GLY A 160 21.37 -14.22 -22.36
N ALA A 161 20.12 -13.98 -21.94
CA ALA A 161 19.75 -12.87 -21.07
C ALA A 161 20.62 -12.90 -19.79
N ILE A 162 20.85 -11.70 -19.26
CA ILE A 162 21.73 -11.47 -18.12
C ILE A 162 20.79 -11.37 -16.93
N PRO A 163 21.03 -12.14 -15.85
CA PRO A 163 20.25 -12.04 -14.63
C PRO A 163 20.05 -10.56 -14.25
N ASP A 164 18.81 -10.10 -14.33
CA ASP A 164 18.44 -8.69 -14.17
C ASP A 164 18.27 -8.36 -12.66
N GLY A 165 18.17 -9.41 -11.84
CA GLY A 165 18.07 -9.37 -10.39
C GLY A 165 16.63 -9.32 -9.88
N ASN A 166 15.65 -9.46 -10.77
CA ASN A 166 14.29 -9.81 -10.43
C ASN A 166 14.16 -11.35 -10.37
N TYR A 167 12.99 -11.84 -9.95
CA TYR A 167 12.73 -13.28 -9.71
C TYR A 167 11.24 -13.51 -9.93
N ASP A 168 10.89 -14.61 -10.60
CA ASP A 168 9.50 -15.08 -10.76
C ASP A 168 8.60 -14.02 -11.46
N GLU A 169 9.05 -13.47 -12.60
CA GLU A 169 8.40 -12.36 -13.31
C GLU A 169 7.42 -12.76 -14.41
N GLU A 170 7.64 -13.87 -15.10
CA GLU A 170 6.63 -14.37 -16.04
C GLU A 170 5.56 -15.02 -15.20
N PHE A 171 4.37 -14.55 -15.47
CA PHE A 171 3.19 -15.31 -15.19
C PHE A 171 2.85 -16.08 -16.45
N GLN A 172 3.57 -17.18 -16.66
CA GLN A 172 3.32 -18.05 -17.80
C GLN A 172 1.87 -18.52 -17.78
N ALA A 173 1.28 -18.62 -18.97
CA ALA A 173 -0.05 -19.19 -19.15
C ALA A 173 -0.17 -20.63 -18.61
N ASP A 174 0.97 -21.33 -18.46
CA ASP A 174 1.12 -22.50 -17.60
C ASP A 174 1.68 -22.06 -16.24
N MET A 175 0.80 -21.74 -15.28
CA MET A 175 1.16 -21.10 -14.00
C MET A 175 2.21 -21.88 -13.18
N ASN A 176 2.41 -23.18 -13.44
CA ASN A 176 3.35 -24.03 -12.71
C ASN A 176 4.45 -24.65 -13.62
N SER A 177 4.43 -24.35 -14.93
CA SER A 177 5.35 -24.85 -15.96
C SER A 177 5.47 -26.38 -15.98
N ASP A 178 4.40 -27.10 -15.63
CA ASP A 178 4.37 -28.57 -15.58
C ASP A 178 3.96 -29.23 -16.91
N GLY A 179 3.51 -28.43 -17.88
CA GLY A 179 3.10 -28.87 -19.21
C GLY A 179 1.67 -29.41 -19.28
N CYS A 180 0.87 -29.26 -18.22
CA CYS A 180 -0.56 -29.59 -18.16
C CYS A 180 -1.39 -28.29 -18.04
N PRO A 181 -2.63 -28.26 -18.56
CA PRO A 181 -3.65 -27.32 -18.08
C PRO A 181 -3.81 -27.48 -16.57
N GLY A 182 -3.83 -26.38 -15.83
CA GLY A 182 -4.07 -26.37 -14.38
C GLY A 182 -3.07 -27.18 -13.55
N LEU A 183 -3.58 -28.20 -12.85
CA LEU A 183 -2.77 -29.10 -12.03
C LEU A 183 -2.66 -30.48 -12.69
N CYS A 184 -1.44 -30.88 -13.08
CA CYS A 184 -1.24 -32.22 -13.63
C CYS A 184 -1.89 -33.34 -12.78
N PHE A 185 -2.63 -34.21 -13.46
CA PHE A 185 -3.42 -35.33 -12.97
C PHE A 185 -4.60 -34.92 -12.08
N ARG A 186 -5.13 -33.71 -12.25
CA ARG A 186 -6.36 -33.23 -11.63
C ARG A 186 -7.43 -32.95 -12.70
N ASP A 187 -8.66 -33.02 -12.21
CA ASP A 187 -9.91 -32.75 -12.88
C ASP A 187 -10.35 -31.41 -12.29
N ASP A 188 -9.80 -30.32 -12.82
CA ASP A 188 -9.86 -29.00 -12.16
C ASP A 188 -11.27 -28.40 -12.23
N ASP A 189 -11.97 -28.60 -13.36
CA ASP A 189 -13.38 -28.21 -13.57
C ASP A 189 -14.40 -29.24 -13.03
N SER A 190 -13.93 -30.41 -12.58
CA SER A 190 -14.72 -31.53 -12.06
C SER A 190 -15.72 -32.13 -13.06
N ASP A 191 -15.43 -32.09 -14.36
CA ASP A 191 -16.25 -32.72 -15.39
C ASP A 191 -16.01 -34.25 -15.52
N GLY A 192 -14.92 -34.74 -14.91
CA GLY A 192 -14.54 -36.15 -14.84
C GLY A 192 -13.40 -36.55 -15.78
N SER A 193 -12.80 -35.61 -16.48
CA SER A 193 -11.58 -35.78 -17.26
C SER A 193 -10.35 -35.28 -16.47
N PHE A 194 -9.16 -35.43 -17.03
CA PHE A 194 -7.92 -34.99 -16.37
C PHE A 194 -6.99 -34.42 -17.43
N ASP A 195 -6.37 -33.27 -17.15
CA ASP A 195 -5.33 -32.65 -17.99
C ASP A 195 -5.82 -32.44 -19.43
N GLU A 196 -7.02 -31.90 -19.59
CA GLU A 196 -7.64 -31.65 -20.89
C GLU A 196 -7.75 -30.17 -21.23
N GLY A 197 -7.83 -29.87 -22.52
CA GLY A 197 -7.95 -28.49 -22.97
C GLY A 197 -6.62 -27.85 -23.39
N ASN A 198 -6.56 -26.53 -23.27
CA ASN A 198 -5.40 -25.72 -23.63
C ASN A 198 -4.53 -25.53 -22.38
N ILE A 199 -3.22 -25.37 -22.56
CA ILE A 199 -2.32 -25.14 -21.42
C ILE A 199 -2.54 -23.77 -20.74
N ASN A 200 -3.31 -22.89 -21.39
CA ASN A 200 -3.70 -21.56 -20.93
C ASN A 200 -5.14 -21.55 -20.35
N ASP A 201 -5.65 -22.71 -19.96
CA ASP A 201 -7.00 -22.97 -19.43
C ASP A 201 -6.75 -23.62 -18.06
N ASP A 202 -6.32 -22.82 -17.08
CA ASP A 202 -5.70 -23.36 -15.86
C ASP A 202 -6.70 -23.89 -14.81
N ASP A 203 -7.99 -23.66 -15.05
CA ASP A 203 -9.11 -24.29 -14.33
C ASP A 203 -9.85 -25.38 -15.15
N GLU A 204 -9.45 -25.60 -16.40
CA GLU A 204 -9.98 -26.59 -17.35
C GLU A 204 -11.45 -26.43 -17.77
N ASP A 205 -12.06 -25.25 -17.63
CA ASP A 205 -13.48 -25.05 -17.95
C ASP A 205 -13.77 -24.90 -19.47
N GLY A 206 -12.71 -24.87 -20.28
CA GLY A 206 -12.73 -24.77 -21.74
C GLY A 206 -12.56 -23.35 -22.27
N MET A 207 -12.23 -22.40 -21.41
CA MET A 207 -11.92 -21.01 -21.68
C MET A 207 -10.42 -20.73 -21.49
N VAL A 208 -9.89 -19.67 -22.12
CA VAL A 208 -8.43 -19.42 -22.09
C VAL A 208 -8.16 -17.94 -21.86
N ASP A 209 -7.20 -17.64 -20.99
CA ASP A 209 -6.79 -16.27 -20.68
C ASP A 209 -8.00 -15.40 -20.22
N GLU A 210 -8.92 -15.94 -19.41
CA GLU A 210 -10.20 -15.31 -19.06
C GLU A 210 -10.25 -14.57 -17.71
N ASP A 211 -9.23 -14.64 -16.84
CA ASP A 211 -9.12 -13.81 -15.63
C ASP A 211 -7.71 -13.21 -15.45
N PRO A 212 -7.40 -12.10 -16.15
CA PRO A 212 -6.14 -11.39 -15.94
C PRO A 212 -6.10 -10.83 -14.51
N VAL A 213 -4.89 -10.69 -13.98
CA VAL A 213 -4.67 -10.15 -12.64
C VAL A 213 -5.32 -8.78 -12.50
N ASP A 214 -6.07 -8.62 -11.40
CA ASP A 214 -6.58 -7.32 -11.00
C ASP A 214 -5.60 -6.61 -10.05
N PRO A 215 -4.86 -5.55 -10.46
CA PRO A 215 -3.92 -4.90 -9.57
C PRO A 215 -4.61 -3.94 -8.59
N LEU A 216 -4.27 -4.10 -7.31
CA LEU A 216 -4.56 -3.15 -6.24
C LEU A 216 -3.30 -2.35 -5.88
N ILE A 217 -3.34 -1.07 -6.15
CA ILE A 217 -2.18 -0.18 -6.18
C ILE A 217 -2.32 0.90 -5.11
N PHE A 218 -1.34 0.99 -4.23
CA PHE A 218 -1.19 2.09 -3.28
C PHE A 218 -0.07 3.01 -3.77
N TYR A 219 -0.36 4.29 -4.00
CA TYR A 219 0.61 5.22 -4.54
C TYR A 219 0.39 6.65 -4.05
N VAL A 220 1.44 7.48 -4.14
CA VAL A 220 1.35 8.90 -3.75
C VAL A 220 1.08 9.78 -4.95
N LYS A 221 0.06 10.63 -4.81
CA LYS A 221 -0.28 11.67 -5.78
C LYS A 221 -0.63 12.95 -5.06
N ASN A 222 0.02 14.05 -5.40
CA ASN A 222 -0.23 15.38 -4.81
C ASN A 222 -0.15 15.41 -3.26
N GLY A 223 0.74 14.64 -2.65
CA GLY A 223 0.91 14.59 -1.19
C GLY A 223 -0.21 13.84 -0.45
N ALA A 224 -0.92 12.96 -1.15
CA ALA A 224 -1.90 12.05 -0.57
C ALA A 224 -1.63 10.63 -1.07
N ILE A 225 -1.94 9.63 -0.25
CA ILE A 225 -1.93 8.22 -0.67
C ILE A 225 -3.31 7.88 -1.22
N TYR A 226 -3.31 7.25 -2.40
CA TYR A 226 -4.47 6.71 -3.06
C TYR A 226 -4.36 5.19 -3.11
N GLU A 227 -5.52 4.54 -3.01
CA GLU A 227 -5.75 3.16 -3.38
C GLU A 227 -6.44 3.18 -4.74
N ARG A 228 -5.85 2.53 -5.74
CA ARG A 228 -6.43 2.32 -7.06
C ARG A 228 -6.60 0.82 -7.26
N GLU A 229 -7.79 0.42 -7.67
CA GLU A 229 -8.10 -0.94 -8.03
C GLU A 229 -8.46 -0.92 -9.52
N ILE A 230 -7.80 -1.78 -10.29
CA ILE A 230 -8.10 -2.02 -11.70
C ILE A 230 -8.71 -3.41 -11.73
N LYS A 231 -9.98 -3.49 -12.11
CA LYS A 231 -10.74 -4.74 -12.19
C LYS A 231 -11.09 -5.04 -13.63
N TRP A 232 -10.65 -6.15 -14.19
CA TRP A 232 -11.05 -6.58 -15.50
C TRP A 232 -12.53 -7.03 -15.50
N ASN A 233 -13.19 -6.88 -16.65
CA ASN A 233 -14.60 -7.22 -16.79
C ASN A 233 -14.80 -8.18 -17.97
N PRO A 234 -15.14 -9.46 -17.72
CA PRO A 234 -15.29 -10.47 -18.78
C PRO A 234 -16.41 -10.15 -19.75
N SER A 235 -17.45 -9.45 -19.28
CA SER A 235 -18.59 -9.10 -20.13
C SER A 235 -18.27 -8.01 -21.15
N THR A 236 -17.26 -7.17 -20.90
CA THR A 236 -16.89 -6.06 -21.79
C THR A 236 -15.48 -6.12 -22.34
N SER A 237 -14.63 -7.01 -21.82
CA SER A 237 -13.19 -7.08 -22.08
C SER A 237 -12.51 -5.72 -21.89
N LEU A 238 -12.91 -5.00 -20.84
CA LEU A 238 -12.40 -3.67 -20.50
C LEU A 238 -12.22 -3.57 -18.99
N SER A 239 -11.14 -2.95 -18.56
CA SER A 239 -10.84 -2.77 -17.13
C SER A 239 -11.61 -1.59 -16.53
N GLU A 240 -12.25 -1.83 -15.39
CA GLU A 240 -12.93 -0.87 -14.55
C GLU A 240 -11.97 -0.34 -13.48
N VAL A 241 -11.67 0.95 -13.53
CA VAL A 241 -10.75 1.59 -12.58
C VAL A 241 -11.52 2.29 -11.47
N THR A 242 -11.26 1.92 -10.23
CA THR A 242 -11.72 2.66 -9.04
C THR A 242 -10.55 3.29 -8.31
N GLU A 243 -10.73 4.50 -7.79
CA GLU A 243 -9.67 5.22 -7.09
C GLU A 243 -10.22 5.91 -5.83
N ARG A 244 -9.61 5.61 -4.68
CA ARG A 244 -10.00 6.13 -3.37
C ARG A 244 -8.81 6.75 -2.66
N LYS A 245 -8.96 7.99 -2.20
CA LYS A 245 -7.98 8.64 -1.35
C LYS A 245 -8.04 8.08 0.07
N LEU A 246 -6.90 7.65 0.62
CA LEU A 246 -6.80 7.12 1.98
C LEU A 246 -6.40 8.18 3.00
N ILE A 247 -5.38 8.99 2.68
CA ILE A 247 -4.82 9.98 3.60
C ILE A 247 -4.21 11.17 2.85
N ASP A 248 -4.29 12.35 3.46
CA ASP A 248 -3.67 13.60 3.00
C ASP A 248 -2.38 13.95 3.79
N ASN A 249 -1.62 14.90 3.29
CA ASN A 249 -0.42 15.46 3.92
C ASN A 249 0.74 14.46 4.09
N VAL A 250 0.82 13.50 3.18
CA VAL A 250 1.90 12.53 3.12
C VAL A 250 3.15 13.22 2.57
N SER A 251 4.21 13.24 3.38
CA SER A 251 5.52 13.76 3.00
C SER A 251 6.40 12.68 2.40
N GLN A 252 6.20 11.43 2.83
CA GLN A 252 6.92 10.27 2.31
C GLN A 252 6.04 9.03 2.39
N PHE A 253 6.05 8.25 1.32
CA PHE A 253 5.58 6.87 1.29
C PHE A 253 6.70 6.05 0.70
N THR A 254 7.10 4.98 1.38
CA THR A 254 8.15 4.10 0.91
C THR A 254 7.76 2.68 1.26
N VAL A 255 7.83 1.82 0.26
CA VAL A 255 7.56 0.41 0.35
C VAL A 255 8.85 -0.28 -0.02
N THR A 256 9.29 -1.23 0.80
CA THR A 256 10.53 -1.95 0.57
C THR A 256 10.30 -3.45 0.59
N ARG A 257 10.65 -4.14 -0.49
CA ARG A 257 10.72 -5.60 -0.57
C ARG A 257 12.01 -6.05 0.10
N LEU A 258 11.86 -6.87 1.13
CA LEU A 258 12.93 -7.53 1.83
C LEU A 258 12.83 -9.01 1.47
N LEU A 259 13.81 -9.51 0.71
CA LEU A 259 13.94 -10.93 0.44
C LEU A 259 14.16 -11.67 1.77
N GLY A 260 13.16 -12.45 2.18
CA GLY A 260 13.25 -13.31 3.35
C GLY A 260 14.05 -14.58 3.07
N VAL A 261 14.42 -15.28 4.14
CA VAL A 261 15.09 -16.59 4.04
C VAL A 261 14.07 -17.61 3.51
N ASN A 262 14.43 -18.37 2.46
CA ASN A 262 13.60 -19.36 1.76
C ASN A 262 12.46 -18.78 0.88
N GLY A 263 12.73 -17.76 0.08
CA GLY A 263 11.75 -17.24 -0.91
C GLY A 263 10.56 -16.50 -0.30
N LYS A 264 10.57 -16.22 1.00
CA LYS A 264 9.46 -15.52 1.66
C LYS A 264 9.59 -14.01 1.46
N THR A 265 8.67 -13.43 0.70
CA THR A 265 8.58 -11.97 0.54
C THR A 265 8.17 -11.31 1.84
N LEU A 266 8.96 -10.34 2.32
CA LEU A 266 8.62 -9.45 3.43
C LEU A 266 8.52 -8.02 2.90
N ILE A 267 7.42 -7.35 3.15
CA ILE A 267 7.22 -5.96 2.73
C ILE A 267 7.31 -5.04 3.95
N ASN A 268 8.23 -4.08 3.90
CA ASN A 268 8.29 -2.98 4.86
C ASN A 268 7.58 -1.76 4.27
N VAL A 269 6.56 -1.25 4.96
CA VAL A 269 5.81 -0.06 4.55
C VAL A 269 6.07 1.06 5.55
N ARG A 270 6.49 2.22 5.04
CA ARG A 270 6.70 3.45 5.80
C ARG A 270 5.84 4.59 5.26
N ILE A 271 5.12 5.24 6.16
CA ILE A 271 4.30 6.43 5.88
C ILE A 271 4.76 7.56 6.80
N GLU A 272 5.11 8.71 6.22
CA GLU A 272 5.33 9.96 6.96
C GLU A 272 4.26 10.99 6.58
N VAL A 273 3.64 11.58 7.60
CA VAL A 273 2.56 12.57 7.47
C VAL A 273 2.92 13.84 8.23
N SER A 274 2.68 15.01 7.64
CA SER A 274 3.04 16.31 8.25
C SER A 274 1.91 17.34 8.17
N ALA A 275 1.44 17.85 9.32
CA ALA A 275 0.52 19.01 9.37
C ALA A 275 1.23 20.36 9.58
N GLY A 276 2.49 20.49 9.14
CA GLY A 276 3.29 21.70 9.28
C GLY A 276 4.31 21.68 10.42
N ARG A 277 4.82 22.84 10.83
CA ARG A 277 6.02 22.97 11.70
C ARG A 277 5.87 22.22 13.04
N GLY A 278 6.41 21.01 13.09
CA GLY A 278 6.60 20.20 14.30
C GLY A 278 5.57 19.09 14.53
N ASN A 279 4.53 18.98 13.69
CA ASN A 279 3.51 17.94 13.80
C ASN A 279 3.72 16.90 12.70
N ASN A 280 4.74 16.06 12.89
CA ASN A 280 5.03 14.93 12.02
C ASN A 280 4.69 13.62 12.74
N VAL A 281 4.15 12.68 11.97
CA VAL A 281 3.86 11.31 12.39
C VAL A 281 4.53 10.39 11.38
N MET A 282 5.24 9.39 11.88
CA MET A 282 5.83 8.32 11.07
C MET A 282 5.25 7.01 11.57
N LEU A 283 4.73 6.22 10.64
CA LEU A 283 4.31 4.84 10.87
C LEU A 283 5.17 3.93 9.99
N GLU A 284 5.53 2.78 10.54
CA GLU A 284 6.32 1.77 9.86
C GLU A 284 5.79 0.40 10.27
N SER A 285 5.62 -0.49 9.30
CA SER A 285 5.13 -1.84 9.52
C SER A 285 5.83 -2.82 8.60
N GLU A 286 6.04 -4.03 9.11
CA GLU A 286 6.53 -5.18 8.36
C GLU A 286 5.36 -6.14 8.14
N ILE A 287 5.17 -6.55 6.89
CA ILE A 287 4.03 -7.33 6.43
C ILE A 287 4.55 -8.55 5.69
N TYR A 288 4.06 -9.72 6.06
CA TYR A 288 4.23 -10.95 5.30
C TYR A 288 2.95 -11.15 4.49
N PRO A 289 3.02 -11.08 3.15
CA PRO A 289 1.90 -11.49 2.31
C PRO A 289 1.51 -12.93 2.56
N ARG A 290 0.27 -13.27 2.20
CA ARG A 290 -0.18 -14.65 2.21
C ARG A 290 0.52 -15.35 1.07
N LEU A 291 1.72 -15.86 1.32
CA LEU A 291 2.29 -16.84 0.43
C LEU A 291 1.33 -18.03 0.46
N HIS A 292 0.81 -18.39 -0.71
CA HIS A 292 0.01 -19.60 -0.90
C HIS A 292 0.71 -20.73 -0.11
N PRO A 293 -0.01 -21.50 0.72
CA PRO A 293 0.63 -22.58 1.46
C PRO A 293 1.41 -23.40 0.44
N GLU A 294 2.71 -23.58 0.73
CA GLU A 294 3.61 -24.45 0.00
C GLU A 294 2.77 -25.56 -0.61
N TRP A 295 2.76 -25.65 -1.93
CA TRP A 295 2.44 -26.90 -2.60
C TRP A 295 3.51 -27.86 -2.10
N ILE A 296 3.26 -28.45 -0.92
CA ILE A 296 4.09 -29.48 -0.32
C ILE A 296 3.89 -30.65 -1.27
N ILE A 297 4.73 -30.69 -2.29
CA ILE A 297 4.97 -31.89 -3.07
C ILE A 297 5.49 -32.92 -2.05
N PRO A 298 4.77 -34.01 -1.78
CA PRO A 298 5.36 -35.15 -1.09
C PRO A 298 6.43 -35.84 -1.95
#